data_AF-A0A3D2W0M9-F1
#
_entry.id   AF-A0A3D2W0M9-F1
#
_cell.length_a   1.000
_cell.length_b   1.000
_cell.length_c   1.000
_cell.angle_alpha   90.00
_cell.angle_beta   90.00
_cell.angle_gamma   90.00
#
_symmetry.space_group_name_H-M   'P 1'
#
loop_
_entity.id
_entity.type
_entity.pdbx_description
1 polymer ?
#
loop_
_entity_poly.entity_id
_entity_poly.type
_entity_poly.pdbx_seq_one_letter_code
_entity_poly.pdbx_strand_id
1 'polypeptide(L)'
;DRTALRAELFSQAGNAWLIARNPAQATSALTRAITTVQSDPTQLPDLLVDRARAYAMERDWRKAEEDLSRALDIRASDALALRLRATARMHQNSFDLAEADALRAAAIEPANVDNFLVLGHVRESRRLGAPVEEQ
;
A
#
# COMPACT_ATOMS: atom_id res chain seq x y z
N ASP A 1 9.36 25.13 -8.97
CA ASP A 1 9.62 24.20 -10.08
C ASP A 1 8.28 23.72 -10.66
N ARG A 2 8.13 23.74 -11.99
CA ARG A 2 6.90 23.37 -12.71
C ARG A 2 6.66 21.86 -12.69
N THR A 3 7.72 21.06 -12.59
CA THR A 3 7.65 19.60 -12.54
C THR A 3 7.11 19.13 -11.19
N ALA A 4 7.67 19.64 -10.08
CA ALA A 4 7.17 19.40 -8.74
C ALA A 4 5.69 19.77 -8.56
N LEU A 5 5.27 20.94 -9.06
CA LEU A 5 3.85 21.34 -9.00
C LEU A 5 2.92 20.38 -9.75
N ARG A 6 3.38 19.83 -10.89
CA ARG A 6 2.58 18.85 -11.66
C ARG A 6 2.42 17.53 -10.92
N ALA A 7 3.51 17.03 -10.33
CA ALA A 7 3.49 15.81 -9.53
C ALA A 7 2.51 15.95 -8.36
N GLU A 8 2.58 17.08 -7.65
CA GLU A 8 1.69 17.41 -6.53
C GLU A 8 0.21 17.43 -6.96
N LEU A 9 -0.12 18.09 -8.09
CA LEU A 9 -1.50 18.11 -8.59
C LEU A 9 -2.02 16.71 -8.95
N PHE A 10 -1.17 15.86 -9.53
CA PHE A 10 -1.55 14.47 -9.81
C PHE A 10 -1.69 13.63 -8.53
N SER A 11 -0.82 13.86 -7.54
CA SER A 11 -0.92 13.23 -6.22
C SER A 11 -2.25 13.56 -5.53
N GLN A 12 -2.60 14.86 -5.48
CA GLN A 12 -3.85 15.32 -4.89
C GLN A 12 -5.08 14.78 -5.63
N ALA A 13 -5.04 14.75 -6.97
CA ALA A 13 -6.11 14.14 -7.74
C ALA A 13 -6.24 12.64 -7.44
N GLY A 14 -5.13 11.91 -7.34
CA GLY A 14 -5.09 10.50 -6.96
C GLY A 14 -5.75 10.26 -5.60
N ASN A 15 -5.36 11.04 -4.61
CA ASN A 15 -5.92 10.99 -3.26
C ASN A 15 -7.41 11.32 -3.21
N ALA A 16 -7.86 12.34 -3.96
CA ALA A 16 -9.29 12.65 -4.08
C ALA A 16 -10.09 11.48 -4.67
N TRP A 17 -9.55 10.80 -5.67
CA TRP A 17 -10.19 9.62 -6.26
C TRP A 17 -10.19 8.40 -5.32
N LEU A 18 -9.17 8.22 -4.48
CA LEU A 18 -9.16 7.21 -3.42
C LEU A 18 -10.28 7.47 -2.40
N ILE A 19 -10.46 8.72 -1.97
CA ILE A 19 -11.55 9.12 -1.06
C ILE A 19 -12.91 8.88 -1.73
N ALA A 20 -13.04 9.21 -3.01
CA ALA A 20 -14.26 8.99 -3.80
C ALA A 20 -14.51 7.50 -4.16
N ARG A 21 -13.65 6.58 -3.70
CA ARG A 21 -13.66 5.16 -4.03
C ARG A 21 -13.69 4.86 -5.54
N ASN A 22 -12.97 5.64 -6.33
CA ASN A 22 -12.81 5.46 -7.77
C ASN A 22 -11.36 5.04 -8.11
N PRO A 23 -11.02 3.75 -7.98
CA PRO A 23 -9.64 3.31 -8.04
C PRO A 23 -9.02 3.44 -9.43
N ALA A 24 -9.80 3.29 -10.51
CA ALA A 24 -9.29 3.45 -11.87
C ALA A 24 -8.75 4.89 -12.12
N GLN A 25 -9.48 5.90 -11.65
CA GLN A 25 -9.04 7.29 -11.76
C GLN A 25 -7.88 7.60 -10.81
N ALA A 26 -7.87 7.01 -9.61
CA ALA A 26 -6.76 7.11 -8.67
C ALA A 26 -5.47 6.55 -9.28
N THR A 27 -5.50 5.31 -9.80
CA THR A 27 -4.38 4.64 -10.45
C THR A 27 -3.82 5.47 -11.61
N SER A 28 -4.70 6.03 -12.45
CA SER A 28 -4.31 6.89 -13.57
C SER A 28 -3.58 8.15 -13.10
N ALA A 29 -4.15 8.89 -12.13
CA ALA A 29 -3.55 10.10 -11.59
C ALA A 29 -2.20 9.81 -10.91
N LEU A 30 -2.14 8.81 -10.04
CA LEU A 30 -0.92 8.44 -9.30
C LEU A 30 0.17 7.93 -10.22
N THR A 31 -0.17 7.23 -11.31
CA THR A 31 0.82 6.85 -12.33
C THR A 31 1.46 8.09 -12.96
N ARG A 32 0.66 9.11 -13.28
CA ARG A 32 1.20 10.37 -13.83
C ARG A 32 2.08 11.11 -12.81
N ALA A 33 1.71 11.10 -11.53
CA ALA A 33 2.54 11.64 -10.45
C ALA A 33 3.90 10.92 -10.38
N ILE A 34 3.89 9.58 -10.31
CA ILE A 34 5.08 8.73 -10.25
C ILE A 34 5.99 8.97 -11.45
N THR A 35 5.44 9.08 -12.67
CA THR A 35 6.26 9.35 -13.86
C THR A 35 6.91 10.75 -13.84
N THR A 36 6.36 11.70 -13.08
CA THR A 36 6.84 13.08 -13.03
C THR A 36 8.00 13.24 -12.03
N VAL A 37 8.02 12.47 -10.94
CA VAL A 37 9.00 12.61 -9.84
C VAL A 37 10.33 11.88 -10.08
N GLN A 38 10.65 11.48 -11.32
CA GLN A 38 11.85 10.66 -11.61
C GLN A 38 13.18 11.31 -11.16
N SER A 39 13.27 12.63 -11.13
CA SER A 39 14.47 13.36 -10.74
C SER A 39 14.59 13.64 -9.24
N ASP A 40 13.49 13.51 -8.49
CA ASP A 40 13.44 13.72 -7.04
C ASP A 40 12.49 12.67 -6.42
N PRO A 41 13.03 11.51 -6.01
CA PRO A 41 12.23 10.39 -5.55
C PRO A 41 11.77 10.54 -4.09
N THR A 42 11.92 11.72 -3.47
CA THR A 42 11.50 11.94 -2.07
C THR A 42 10.02 11.62 -1.85
N GLN A 43 9.16 11.97 -2.81
CA GLN A 43 7.72 11.70 -2.77
C GLN A 43 7.35 10.29 -3.30
N LEU A 44 8.29 9.58 -3.93
CA LEU A 44 8.00 8.32 -4.62
C LEU A 44 7.41 7.24 -3.70
N PRO A 45 7.91 7.01 -2.46
CA PRO A 45 7.32 6.00 -1.57
C PRO A 45 5.84 6.25 -1.28
N ASP A 46 5.44 7.50 -1.03
CA ASP A 46 4.06 7.84 -0.67
C ASP A 46 3.12 7.64 -1.88
N LEU A 47 3.57 8.05 -3.07
CA LEU A 47 2.83 7.83 -4.32
C LEU A 47 2.65 6.34 -4.65
N LEU A 48 3.66 5.52 -4.36
CA LEU A 48 3.59 4.07 -4.53
C LEU A 48 2.61 3.44 -3.53
N VAL A 49 2.63 3.87 -2.28
CA VAL A 49 1.67 3.43 -1.24
C VAL A 49 0.25 3.80 -1.66
N ASP A 50 0.00 5.03 -2.11
CA ASP A 50 -1.33 5.45 -2.56
C ASP A 50 -1.81 4.66 -3.78
N ARG A 51 -0.92 4.38 -4.74
CA ARG A 51 -1.30 3.61 -5.92
C ARG A 51 -1.54 2.14 -5.59
N ALA A 52 -0.79 1.58 -4.64
CA ALA A 52 -1.05 0.25 -4.13
C ALA A 52 -2.42 0.15 -3.44
N ARG A 53 -2.86 1.20 -2.73
CA ARG A 53 -4.23 1.27 -2.18
C ARG A 53 -5.28 1.26 -3.29
N ALA A 54 -5.05 1.97 -4.39
CA ALA A 54 -5.96 1.94 -5.55
C ALA A 54 -6.02 0.53 -6.17
N TYR A 55 -4.88 -0.15 -6.35
CA TYR A 55 -4.84 -1.54 -6.82
C TYR A 55 -5.53 -2.51 -5.86
N ALA A 56 -5.34 -2.35 -4.55
CA ALA A 56 -6.02 -3.14 -3.53
C ALA A 56 -7.55 -3.01 -3.61
N MET A 57 -8.07 -1.80 -3.86
CA MET A 57 -9.51 -1.57 -4.08
C MET A 57 -10.05 -2.29 -5.34
N GLU A 58 -9.20 -2.50 -6.34
CA GLU A 58 -9.51 -3.31 -7.54
C GLU A 58 -9.26 -4.81 -7.32
N ARG A 59 -8.83 -5.22 -6.12
CA ARG A 59 -8.36 -6.57 -5.78
C ARG A 59 -7.17 -7.03 -6.65
N ASP A 60 -6.42 -6.11 -7.24
CA ASP A 60 -5.15 -6.38 -7.95
C ASP A 60 -4.00 -6.45 -6.92
N TRP A 61 -4.06 -7.48 -6.07
CA TRP A 61 -3.16 -7.66 -4.94
C TRP A 61 -1.69 -7.77 -5.35
N ARG A 62 -1.42 -8.35 -6.52
CA ARG A 62 -0.07 -8.50 -7.06
C ARG A 62 0.55 -7.12 -7.35
N LYS A 63 -0.18 -6.24 -8.05
CA LYS A 63 0.34 -4.89 -8.32
C LYS A 63 0.45 -4.05 -7.05
N ALA A 64 -0.46 -4.23 -6.10
CA ALA A 64 -0.35 -3.58 -4.80
C ALA A 64 0.95 -4.00 -4.08
N GLU A 65 1.26 -5.30 -4.02
CA GLU A 65 2.50 -5.81 -3.44
C GLU A 65 3.76 -5.27 -4.16
N GLU A 66 3.74 -5.17 -5.49
CA GLU A 66 4.86 -4.65 -6.28
C GLU A 66 5.18 -3.20 -5.91
N ASP A 67 4.17 -2.33 -5.86
CA ASP A 67 4.37 -0.92 -5.48
C ASP A 67 4.79 -0.78 -4.01
N LEU A 68 4.20 -1.57 -3.11
CA LEU A 68 4.57 -1.55 -1.69
C LEU A 68 5.99 -2.06 -1.45
N SER A 69 6.42 -3.05 -2.22
CA SER A 69 7.81 -3.55 -2.15
C SER A 69 8.79 -2.47 -2.61
N ARG A 70 8.48 -1.77 -3.71
CA ARG A 70 9.29 -0.63 -4.17
C ARG A 70 9.31 0.52 -3.16
N ALA A 71 8.20 0.80 -2.49
CA ALA A 71 8.14 1.79 -1.42
C ALA A 71 9.05 1.39 -0.24
N LEU A 72 9.01 0.10 0.15
CA LEU A 72 9.82 -0.45 1.23
C LEU A 72 11.30 -0.60 0.87
N ASP A 73 11.67 -0.73 -0.39
CA ASP A 73 13.07 -0.67 -0.83
C ASP A 73 13.68 0.72 -0.57
N ILE A 74 12.86 1.77 -0.58
CA ILE A 74 13.26 3.17 -0.31
C ILE A 74 13.11 3.50 1.19
N ARG A 75 12.01 3.08 1.81
CA ARG A 75 11.66 3.34 3.22
C ARG A 75 11.37 2.02 3.94
N ALA A 76 12.42 1.28 4.28
CA ALA A 76 12.32 -0.09 4.83
C ALA A 76 11.56 -0.23 6.16
N SER A 77 11.38 0.88 6.88
CA SER A 77 10.68 0.95 8.18
C SER A 77 9.33 1.67 8.09
N ASP A 78 8.73 1.75 6.91
CA ASP A 78 7.37 2.27 6.74
C ASP A 78 6.33 1.26 7.25
N ALA A 79 5.78 1.52 8.44
CA ALA A 79 4.79 0.64 9.06
C ALA A 79 3.48 0.55 8.24
N LEU A 80 3.06 1.65 7.61
CA LEU A 80 1.87 1.66 6.76
C LEU A 80 2.08 0.78 5.52
N ALA A 81 3.22 0.93 4.83
CA ALA A 81 3.52 0.12 3.65
C ALA A 81 3.68 -1.38 4.00
N LEU A 82 4.30 -1.70 5.14
CA LEU A 82 4.38 -3.08 5.64
C LEU A 82 2.99 -3.66 5.92
N ARG A 83 2.13 -2.91 6.63
CA ARG A 83 0.76 -3.35 6.93
C ARG A 83 -0.06 -3.58 5.67
N LEU A 84 -0.03 -2.64 4.72
CA LEU A 84 -0.74 -2.80 3.45
C LEU A 84 -0.20 -3.99 2.63
N ARG A 85 1.11 -4.25 2.68
CA ARG A 85 1.71 -5.39 1.96
C ARG A 85 1.36 -6.71 2.60
N ALA A 86 1.24 -6.73 3.94
CA ALA A 86 0.69 -7.88 4.65
C ALA A 86 -0.73 -8.21 4.18
N THR A 87 -1.63 -7.22 4.07
CA THR A 87 -2.98 -7.40 3.52
C THR A 87 -2.94 -7.92 2.08
N ALA A 88 -2.13 -7.32 1.21
CA ALA A 88 -1.99 -7.77 -0.18
C ALA A 88 -1.47 -9.23 -0.29
N ARG A 89 -0.48 -9.59 0.52
CA ARG A 89 0.07 -10.97 0.57
C ARG A 89 -0.91 -11.97 1.16
N MET A 90 -1.68 -11.57 2.16
CA MET A 90 -2.76 -12.38 2.74
C MET A 90 -3.77 -12.77 1.67
N HIS A 91 -4.25 -11.80 0.87
CA HIS A 91 -5.18 -12.07 -0.22
C HIS A 91 -4.58 -12.86 -1.40
N GLN A 92 -3.26 -12.98 -1.45
CA GLN A 92 -2.53 -13.88 -2.37
C GLN A 92 -2.18 -15.24 -1.73
N ASN A 93 -2.74 -15.56 -0.55
CA ASN A 93 -2.45 -16.77 0.23
C ASN A 93 -0.99 -16.92 0.66
N SER A 94 -0.21 -15.84 0.60
CA SER A 94 1.20 -15.80 1.03
C SER A 94 1.29 -15.51 2.53
N PHE A 95 0.68 -16.37 3.34
CA PHE A 95 0.41 -16.08 4.75
C PHE A 95 1.66 -15.89 5.61
N ASP A 96 2.74 -16.65 5.37
CA ASP A 96 3.97 -16.50 6.15
C ASP A 96 4.66 -15.16 5.87
N LEU A 97 4.68 -14.72 4.61
CA LEU A 97 5.20 -13.41 4.22
C LEU A 97 4.32 -12.28 4.75
N ALA A 98 3.00 -12.47 4.74
CA ALA A 98 2.05 -11.53 5.31
C ALA A 98 2.25 -11.37 6.84
N GLU A 99 2.46 -12.48 7.56
CA GLU A 99 2.64 -12.44 9.01
C GLU A 99 3.95 -11.73 9.37
N ALA A 100 5.02 -11.97 8.61
CA ALA A 100 6.29 -11.30 8.79
C ALA A 100 6.18 -9.77 8.63
N ASP A 101 5.47 -9.30 7.59
CA ASP A 101 5.25 -7.86 7.39
C ASP A 101 4.37 -7.25 8.49
N ALA A 102 3.28 -7.92 8.89
CA ALA A 102 2.38 -7.44 9.94
C ALA A 102 3.08 -7.35 11.31
N LEU A 103 3.91 -8.34 11.66
CA LEU A 103 4.72 -8.31 12.87
C LEU A 103 5.73 -7.15 12.86
N ARG A 104 6.38 -6.89 11.72
CA ARG A 104 7.30 -5.75 11.58
C ARG A 104 6.56 -4.42 11.73
N ALA A 105 5.39 -4.26 11.11
CA ALA A 105 4.57 -3.06 11.27
C ALA A 105 4.19 -2.83 12.75
N ALA A 106 3.72 -3.86 13.44
CA ALA A 106 3.37 -3.80 14.87
C ALA A 106 4.57 -3.49 15.78
N ALA A 107 5.77 -3.95 15.42
CA ALA A 107 6.99 -3.61 16.16
C ALA A 107 7.42 -2.15 15.98
N ILE A 108 7.19 -1.56 14.79
CA ILE A 108 7.54 -0.16 14.49
C ILE A 108 6.53 0.80 15.13
N GLU A 109 5.23 0.50 15.04
CA GLU A 109 4.15 1.30 15.61
C GLU A 109 3.30 0.47 16.60
N PRO A 110 3.80 0.24 17.84
CA PRO A 110 3.12 -0.61 18.82
C PRO A 110 1.83 -0.03 19.39
N ALA A 111 1.57 1.27 19.17
CA ALA A 111 0.33 1.93 19.57
C ALA A 111 -0.74 1.94 18.47
N ASN A 112 -0.40 1.53 17.24
CA ASN A 112 -1.33 1.53 16.12
C ASN A 112 -2.10 0.21 16.05
N VAL A 113 -3.38 0.25 16.40
CA VAL A 113 -4.25 -0.93 16.48
C VAL A 113 -4.42 -1.63 15.14
N ASP A 114 -4.36 -0.90 14.02
CA ASP A 114 -4.53 -1.48 12.67
C ASP A 114 -3.47 -2.52 12.36
N ASN A 115 -2.26 -2.38 12.90
CA ASN A 115 -1.17 -3.34 12.70
C ASN A 115 -1.51 -4.69 13.36
N PHE A 116 -2.14 -4.66 14.54
CA PHE A 116 -2.56 -5.87 15.23
C PHE A 116 -3.82 -6.49 14.64
N LEU A 117 -4.74 -5.66 14.13
CA LEU A 117 -5.92 -6.14 13.38
C LEU A 117 -5.49 -6.93 12.15
N VAL A 118 -4.59 -6.37 11.32
CA VAL A 118 -4.06 -7.08 10.15
C VAL A 118 -3.30 -8.34 10.56
N LEU A 119 -2.49 -8.30 11.62
CA LEU A 119 -1.83 -9.51 12.13
C LEU A 119 -2.84 -10.61 12.54
N GLY A 120 -3.93 -10.23 13.20
CA GLY A 120 -5.03 -11.13 13.55
C GLY A 120 -5.68 -11.74 12.30
N HIS A 121 -6.02 -10.90 11.31
CA HIS A 121 -6.59 -11.33 10.03
C HIS A 121 -5.67 -12.29 9.28
N VAL A 122 -4.36 -12.01 9.25
CA VAL A 122 -3.37 -12.89 8.61
C VAL A 122 -3.31 -14.25 9.30
N ARG A 123 -3.26 -14.28 10.63
CA ARG A 123 -3.22 -15.53 11.41
C ARG A 123 -4.47 -16.35 11.24
N GLU A 124 -5.63 -15.69 11.22
CA GLU A 124 -6.90 -16.36 10.98
C GLU A 124 -6.98 -16.89 9.56
N SER A 125 -6.54 -16.11 8.57
CA SER A 125 -6.48 -16.55 7.17
C SER A 125 -5.59 -17.78 7.00
N ARG A 126 -4.43 -17.81 7.68
CA ARG A 126 -3.53 -18.98 7.70
C ARG A 126 -4.21 -20.19 8.33
N ARG A 127 -4.93 -20.01 9.43
CA ARG A 127 -5.66 -21.08 10.12
C ARG A 127 -6.76 -21.67 9.23
N LEU A 128 -7.46 -20.82 8.49
CA LEU A 128 -8.55 -21.21 7.58
C LEU A 128 -8.04 -21.73 6.23
N GLY A 129 -6.81 -21.41 5.83
CA GLY A 129 -6.28 -21.70 4.50
C GLY A 129 -6.87 -20.81 3.40
N ALA A 130 -7.53 -19.72 3.76
CA ALA A 130 -8.16 -18.77 2.85
C ALA A 130 -8.17 -17.36 3.47
N PRO A 131 -8.11 -16.27 2.68
CA PRO A 131 -8.11 -14.91 3.20
C PRO A 131 -9.43 -14.59 3.89
N VAL A 132 -9.36 -14.01 5.09
CA VAL A 132 -10.55 -13.38 5.70
C VAL A 132 -10.91 -12.12 4.90
N GLU A 133 -12.20 -11.90 4.68
CA GLU A 133 -12.68 -10.67 4.07
C GLU A 133 -12.87 -9.61 5.16
N GLU A 134 -12.29 -8.42 4.96
CA GLU A 134 -12.57 -7.27 5.81
C GLU A 134 -14.01 -6.83 5.57
N GLN A 135 -14.84 -6.77 6.63
CA GLN A 135 -16.25 -6.36 6.59
C GLN A 135 -16.41 -4.85 6.43
#